data_AF-A0A0R3FAZ8-F1
#
_entry.id   AF-A0A0R3FAZ8-F1
#
_cell.length_a   1.000
_cell.length_b   1.000
_cell.length_c   1.000
_cell.angle_alpha   90.00
_cell.angle_beta   90.00
_cell.angle_gamma   90.00
#
_symmetry.space_group_name_H-M   'P 1'
#
loop_
_entity.id
_entity.type
_entity.pdbx_description
1 polymer ?
#
loop_
_entity_poly.entity_id
_entity_poly.type
_entity_poly.pdbx_seq_one_letter_code
_entity_poly.pdbx_strand_id
1 'polypeptide(L)'
;MKWLVAAVLLMVIVAEACVAASPLRAHTLAITGAVVAVALYLLWRQLRSAPGPKPLPPASLAADETLYRWLARAEARISWAERTRGDWDRHLRPLIAADFETAAGHRQSKDRAALAETGRVTFGPELWRWVDPDGASHTDRAEPAPGRAVLQSILERLEQM
;
A
#
# COMPACT_ATOMS: atom_id res chain seq x y z
N MET A 1 -5.63 16.74 -19.40
CA MET A 1 -5.27 15.30 -19.36
C MET A 1 -6.10 14.45 -20.32
N LYS A 2 -7.43 14.35 -20.17
CA LYS A 2 -8.31 13.55 -21.07
C LYS A 2 -8.26 13.93 -22.57
N TRP A 3 -8.12 15.22 -22.88
CA TRP A 3 -8.14 15.72 -24.26
C TRP A 3 -6.87 15.39 -25.06
N LEU A 4 -5.71 15.32 -24.41
CA LEU A 4 -4.44 14.92 -25.06
C LEU A 4 -4.40 13.43 -25.33
N VAL A 5 -4.90 12.62 -24.39
CA VAL A 5 -5.01 11.16 -24.59
C VAL A 5 -5.99 10.86 -25.71
N ALA A 6 -7.15 11.53 -25.73
CA ALA A 6 -8.14 11.38 -26.79
C ALA A 6 -7.62 11.82 -28.17
N ALA A 7 -6.88 12.93 -28.26
CA ALA A 7 -6.31 13.41 -29.52
C ALA A 7 -5.26 12.45 -30.08
N VAL A 8 -4.40 11.86 -29.22
CA VAL A 8 -3.42 10.86 -29.63
C VAL A 8 -4.11 9.56 -30.06
N LEU A 9 -5.12 9.10 -29.31
CA LEU A 9 -5.87 7.90 -29.66
C LEU A 9 -6.59 8.07 -31.01
N LEU A 10 -7.20 9.24 -31.24
CA LEU A 10 -7.87 9.58 -32.48
C LEU A 10 -6.87 9.61 -33.65
N MET A 11 -5.68 10.18 -33.46
CA MET A 11 -4.64 10.21 -34.48
C MET A 11 -4.16 8.80 -34.85
N VAL A 12 -4.02 7.91 -33.86
CA VAL A 12 -3.67 6.50 -34.08
C VAL A 12 -4.77 5.76 -34.86
N ILE A 13 -6.04 5.95 -34.49
CA ILE A 13 -7.18 5.32 -35.17
C ILE A 13 -7.28 5.79 -36.63
N VAL A 14 -7.09 7.09 -36.88
CA VAL A 14 -7.12 7.65 -38.25
C VAL A 14 -5.95 7.13 -39.09
N ALA A 15 -4.76 7.00 -38.50
CA ALA A 15 -3.58 6.45 -39.18
C ALA A 15 -3.79 4.97 -39.56
N GLU A 16 -4.27 4.14 -38.64
CA GLU A 16 -4.56 2.71 -38.90
C GLU A 16 -5.69 2.54 -39.94
N ALA A 17 -6.74 3.35 -39.88
CA ALA A 17 -7.84 3.32 -40.86
C ALA A 17 -7.37 3.72 -42.27
N CYS A 18 -6.45 4.68 -42.38
CA CYS A 18 -5.89 5.13 -43.65
C CYS A 18 -4.96 4.06 -44.26
N VAL A 19 -4.24 3.30 -43.43
CA VAL A 19 -3.43 2.15 -43.84
C VAL A 19 -4.29 0.98 -44.28
N ALA A 20 -5.37 0.68 -43.55
CA ALA A 20 -6.29 -0.40 -43.89
C ALA A 20 -7.03 -0.17 -45.22
N ALA A 21 -7.28 1.10 -45.57
CA ALA A 21 -7.91 1.49 -46.83
C ALA A 21 -6.95 1.56 -48.03
N SER A 22 -5.63 1.46 -47.80
CA SER A 22 -4.62 1.66 -48.85
C SER A 22 -3.95 0.33 -49.27
N PRO A 23 -3.68 0.09 -50.56
CA PRO A 23 -3.08 -1.15 -51.05
C PRO A 23 -1.58 -1.33 -50.70
N LEU A 24 -0.99 -0.45 -49.87
CA LEU A 24 0.40 -0.53 -49.40
C LEU A 24 0.60 -1.54 -48.26
N ARG A 25 0.21 -2.81 -48.47
CA ARG A 25 0.39 -3.91 -47.49
C ARG A 25 1.83 -4.05 -46.99
N ALA A 26 2.82 -3.67 -47.81
CA ALA A 26 4.24 -3.73 -47.47
C ALA A 26 4.67 -2.77 -46.34
N HIS A 27 3.90 -1.70 -46.06
CA HIS A 27 4.29 -0.67 -45.08
C HIS A 27 3.51 -0.76 -43.77
N THR A 28 2.59 -1.72 -43.66
CA THR A 28 1.76 -1.97 -42.48
C THR A 28 2.63 -2.14 -41.23
N LEU A 29 3.66 -2.99 -41.30
CA LEU A 29 4.51 -3.34 -40.17
C LEU A 29 5.33 -2.14 -39.63
N ALA A 30 5.79 -1.26 -40.52
CA ALA A 30 6.51 -0.05 -40.13
C ALA A 30 5.58 0.96 -39.42
N ILE A 31 4.32 1.04 -39.87
CA ILE A 31 3.35 1.97 -39.30
C ILE A 31 2.87 1.49 -37.94
N THR A 32 2.55 0.20 -37.81
CA THR A 32 2.18 -0.38 -36.51
C THR A 32 3.33 -0.26 -35.50
N GLY A 33 4.58 -0.45 -35.96
CA GLY A 33 5.78 -0.23 -35.13
C GLY A 33 5.91 1.21 -34.64
N ALA A 34 5.66 2.20 -35.50
CA ALA A 34 5.69 3.61 -35.13
C ALA A 34 4.61 3.96 -34.09
N VAL A 35 3.40 3.42 -34.25
CA VAL A 35 2.29 3.60 -33.29
C VAL A 35 2.66 3.04 -31.91
N VAL A 36 3.19 1.82 -31.85
CA VAL A 36 3.61 1.20 -30.59
C VAL A 36 4.74 1.99 -29.93
N ALA A 37 5.73 2.45 -30.71
CA ALA A 37 6.83 3.25 -30.19
C ALA A 37 6.34 4.58 -29.57
N VAL A 38 5.40 5.26 -30.22
CA VAL A 38 4.79 6.49 -29.68
C VAL A 38 3.98 6.21 -28.42
N ALA A 39 3.21 5.12 -28.39
CA ALA A 39 2.45 4.72 -27.20
C ALA A 39 3.37 4.42 -26.00
N LEU A 40 4.45 3.66 -26.22
CA LEU A 40 5.46 3.37 -25.20
C LEU A 40 6.18 4.64 -24.74
N TYR A 41 6.54 5.54 -25.65
CA TYR A 41 7.18 6.81 -25.31
C TYR A 41 6.28 7.69 -24.45
N LEU A 42 4.98 7.77 -24.77
CA LEU A 42 4.01 8.53 -23.98
C LEU A 42 3.77 7.91 -22.61
N LEU A 43 3.68 6.57 -22.51
CA LEU A 43 3.58 5.86 -21.24
C LEU A 43 4.82 6.12 -20.37
N TRP A 44 6.01 6.02 -20.96
CA TRP A 44 7.26 6.32 -20.28
C TRP A 44 7.33 7.79 -19.81
N ARG A 45 6.88 8.73 -20.65
CA ARG A 45 6.81 10.14 -20.30
C ARG A 45 5.83 10.39 -19.16
N GLN A 46 4.68 9.69 -19.13
CA GLN A 46 3.71 9.80 -18.03
C GLN A 46 4.25 9.24 -16.73
N LEU A 47 4.91 8.08 -16.77
CA LEU A 47 5.59 7.50 -15.61
C LEU A 47 6.66 8.46 -15.05
N ARG A 48 7.35 9.21 -15.92
CA ARG A 48 8.32 10.25 -15.52
C ARG A 48 7.71 11.60 -15.15
N SER A 49 6.51 11.91 -15.64
CA SER A 49 5.81 13.18 -15.41
C SER A 49 4.78 13.09 -14.29
N ALA A 50 4.71 11.97 -13.55
CA ALA A 50 4.09 11.95 -12.24
C ALA A 50 4.68 13.13 -11.45
N PRO A 51 3.85 14.07 -10.94
CA PRO A 51 4.36 15.30 -10.32
C PRO A 51 5.38 14.96 -9.25
N GLY A 52 6.65 15.24 -9.54
CA GLY A 52 7.71 15.11 -8.57
C GLY A 52 7.40 16.05 -7.40
N PRO A 53 7.67 15.63 -6.15
CA PRO A 53 7.44 16.48 -4.98
C PRO A 53 8.15 17.82 -5.16
N LYS A 54 7.45 18.88 -4.75
CA LYS A 54 7.86 20.30 -4.68
C LYS A 54 9.38 20.43 -4.35
N PRO A 55 10.13 21.39 -4.94
CA PRO A 55 11.59 21.40 -4.90
C PRO A 55 12.10 21.15 -3.48
N LEU A 56 12.77 20.01 -3.27
CA LEU A 56 13.30 19.67 -1.97
C LEU A 56 14.51 20.56 -1.65
N PRO A 57 14.71 20.92 -0.36
CA PRO A 57 15.97 21.43 0.15
C PRO A 57 17.11 20.44 -0.16
N PRO A 58 18.39 20.85 -0.08
CA PRO A 58 19.53 20.00 -0.45
C PRO A 58 19.43 18.58 0.12
N ALA A 59 19.68 17.59 -0.74
CA ALA A 59 19.34 16.19 -0.55
C ALA A 59 19.91 15.53 0.72
N SER A 60 21.02 16.05 1.27
CA SER A 60 21.59 15.56 2.54
C SER A 60 20.68 15.88 3.73
N LEU A 61 20.23 17.13 3.87
CA LEU A 61 19.32 17.54 4.94
C LEU A 61 17.95 16.85 4.83
N ALA A 62 17.47 16.63 3.61
CA ALA A 62 16.19 15.97 3.39
C ALA A 62 16.22 14.46 3.71
N ALA A 63 17.29 13.75 3.34
CA ALA A 63 17.46 12.34 3.66
C ALA A 63 17.54 12.13 5.17
N ASP A 64 18.34 12.94 5.86
CA ASP A 64 18.47 12.90 7.32
C ASP A 64 17.13 13.19 8.00
N GLU A 65 16.41 14.24 7.58
CA GLU A 65 15.09 14.59 8.14
C GLU A 65 14.03 13.50 7.89
N THR A 66 14.11 12.79 6.76
CA THR A 66 13.21 11.64 6.52
C THR A 66 13.53 10.46 7.44
N LEU A 67 14.81 10.19 7.69
CA LEU A 67 15.26 9.13 8.57
C LEU A 67 14.91 9.44 10.03
N TYR A 68 15.15 10.68 10.50
CA TYR A 68 14.76 11.12 11.84
C TYR A 68 13.26 11.00 12.07
N ARG A 69 12.44 11.42 11.10
CA ARG A 69 10.98 11.26 11.20
C ARG A 69 10.55 9.80 11.19
N TRP A 70 11.26 8.93 10.49
CA TRP A 70 10.98 7.49 10.51
C TRP A 70 11.35 6.88 11.86
N LEU A 71 12.53 7.22 12.39
CA LEU A 71 13.00 6.75 13.70
C LEU A 71 12.09 7.25 14.82
N ALA A 72 11.72 8.53 14.83
CA ALA A 72 10.78 9.08 15.81
C ALA A 72 9.41 8.38 15.77
N ARG A 73 8.94 8.00 14.57
CA ARG A 73 7.70 7.21 14.43
C ARG A 73 7.87 5.77 14.93
N ALA A 74 9.02 5.15 14.69
CA ALA A 74 9.32 3.81 15.21
C ALA A 74 9.42 3.82 16.74
N GLU A 75 10.13 4.80 17.31
CA GLU A 75 10.25 5.03 18.76
C GLU A 75 8.87 5.26 19.40
N ALA A 76 8.02 6.07 18.77
CA ALA A 76 6.66 6.29 19.23
C ALA A 76 5.85 4.99 19.27
N ARG A 77 5.90 4.17 18.21
CA ARG A 77 5.22 2.86 18.17
C ARG A 77 5.71 1.90 19.26
N ILE A 78 7.03 1.85 19.46
CA ILE A 78 7.64 1.06 20.54
C ILE A 78 7.16 1.55 21.90
N SER A 79 7.17 2.87 22.12
CA SER A 79 6.75 3.46 23.40
C SER A 79 5.29 3.13 23.73
N TRP A 80 4.39 3.13 22.74
CA TRP A 80 2.98 2.77 22.94
C TRP A 80 2.78 1.29 23.27
N ALA A 81 3.66 0.42 22.77
CA ALA A 81 3.63 -1.01 23.11
C ALA A 81 3.97 -1.29 24.58
N GLU A 82 4.72 -0.39 25.23
CA GLU A 82 5.22 -0.57 26.59
C GLU A 82 4.44 0.24 27.63
N ARG A 83 3.64 1.23 27.22
CA ARG A 83 3.04 2.21 28.14
C ARG A 83 1.74 1.74 28.80
N THR A 84 0.65 1.71 28.05
CA THR A 84 -0.67 1.37 28.59
C THR A 84 -1.49 0.59 27.57
N ARG A 85 -2.41 -0.23 28.08
CA ARG A 85 -3.37 -0.96 27.26
C ARG A 85 -4.23 -0.02 26.39
N GLY A 86 -4.56 1.17 26.90
CA GLY A 86 -5.26 2.20 26.13
C GLY A 86 -4.46 2.72 24.94
N ASP A 87 -3.15 2.91 25.09
CA ASP A 87 -2.28 3.32 23.98
C ASP A 87 -2.14 2.23 22.92
N TRP A 88 -2.07 0.96 23.35
CA TRP A 88 -2.10 -0.20 22.46
C TRP A 88 -3.38 -0.24 21.62
N ASP A 89 -4.55 -0.18 22.28
CA ASP A 89 -5.85 -0.28 21.62
C ASP A 89 -6.11 0.89 20.67
N ARG A 90 -5.58 2.08 20.97
CA ARG A 90 -5.77 3.28 20.14
C ARG A 90 -4.84 3.34 18.92
N HIS A 91 -3.59 2.93 19.07
CA HIS A 91 -2.56 3.17 18.04
C HIS A 91 -2.01 1.89 17.41
N LEU A 92 -1.84 0.81 18.18
CA LEU A 92 -1.22 -0.43 17.67
C LEU A 92 -2.25 -1.39 17.11
N ARG A 93 -3.32 -1.67 17.85
CA ARG A 93 -4.36 -2.64 17.45
C ARG A 93 -4.94 -2.35 16.05
N PRO A 94 -5.29 -1.10 15.66
CA PRO A 94 -5.81 -0.83 14.32
C PRO A 94 -4.80 -1.10 13.20
N LEU A 95 -3.51 -0.87 13.46
CA LEU A 95 -2.44 -1.12 12.49
C LEU A 95 -2.25 -2.63 12.29
N ILE A 96 -2.10 -3.37 13.38
CA ILE A 96 -1.89 -4.83 13.35
C ILE A 96 -3.11 -5.53 12.72
N ALA A 97 -4.32 -5.10 13.07
CA ALA A 97 -5.54 -5.63 12.48
C ALA A 97 -5.61 -5.38 10.97
N ALA A 98 -5.29 -4.17 10.50
CA ALA A 98 -5.27 -3.85 9.08
C ALA A 98 -4.22 -4.65 8.30
N ASP A 99 -3.04 -4.84 8.89
CA ASP A 99 -1.97 -5.67 8.30
C ASP A 99 -2.40 -7.14 8.25
N PHE A 100 -3.03 -7.66 9.31
CA PHE A 100 -3.58 -9.02 9.34
C PHE A 100 -4.69 -9.23 8.30
N GLU A 101 -5.64 -8.30 8.19
CA GLU A 101 -6.71 -8.36 7.18
C GLU A 101 -6.14 -8.41 5.75
N THR A 102 -5.07 -7.64 5.52
CA THR A 102 -4.35 -7.62 4.24
C THR A 102 -3.63 -8.94 3.97
N ALA A 103 -2.89 -9.46 4.95
CA ALA A 103 -2.12 -10.70 4.84
C ALA A 103 -3.02 -11.94 4.69
N ALA A 104 -4.14 -11.98 5.43
CA ALA A 104 -5.11 -13.05 5.32
C ALA A 104 -5.80 -13.09 3.94
N GLY A 105 -5.64 -12.07 3.08
CA GLY A 105 -6.30 -11.98 1.78
C GLY A 105 -7.82 -11.81 1.88
N HIS A 106 -8.33 -11.65 3.09
CA HIS A 106 -9.74 -11.43 3.35
C HIS A 106 -10.02 -9.94 3.18
N ARG A 107 -10.38 -9.52 1.97
CA ARG A 107 -11.04 -8.20 1.73
C ARG A 107 -12.42 -8.10 2.42
N GLN A 108 -12.75 -9.02 3.31
CA GLN A 108 -14.05 -9.15 3.94
C GLN A 108 -14.02 -8.63 5.38
N SER A 109 -14.23 -7.32 5.49
CA SER A 109 -14.95 -6.71 6.61
C SER A 109 -16.39 -7.27 6.79
N LYS A 110 -16.80 -8.27 6.00
CA LYS A 110 -18.15 -8.84 5.95
C LYS A 110 -18.35 -10.06 6.84
N ASP A 111 -17.32 -10.87 7.06
CA ASP A 111 -17.40 -12.05 7.93
C ASP A 111 -16.34 -11.97 9.03
N ARG A 112 -16.66 -11.20 10.07
CA ARG A 112 -15.78 -11.04 11.24
C ARG A 112 -15.57 -12.35 12.00
N ALA A 113 -16.51 -13.29 11.92
CA ALA A 113 -16.38 -14.58 12.60
C ALA A 113 -15.29 -15.42 11.96
N ALA A 114 -15.29 -15.52 10.62
CA ALA A 114 -14.25 -16.23 9.86
C ALA A 114 -12.85 -15.61 10.08
N LEU A 115 -12.76 -14.27 10.14
CA LEU A 115 -11.52 -13.57 10.46
C LEU A 115 -11.03 -13.90 11.88
N ALA A 116 -11.94 -13.92 12.87
CA ALA A 116 -11.62 -14.24 14.25
C ALA A 116 -11.23 -15.71 14.46
N GLU A 117 -11.80 -16.64 13.68
CA GLU A 117 -11.40 -18.05 13.67
C GLU A 117 -10.00 -18.21 13.08
N THR A 118 -9.75 -17.60 11.92
CA THR A 118 -8.42 -17.60 11.28
C THR A 118 -7.36 -17.03 12.22
N GLY A 119 -7.67 -15.88 12.85
CA GLY A 119 -6.80 -15.25 13.82
C GLY A 119 -6.48 -16.12 15.04
N ARG A 120 -7.48 -16.82 15.57
CA ARG A 120 -7.27 -17.78 16.67
C ARG A 120 -6.41 -18.98 16.27
N VAL A 121 -6.52 -19.47 15.04
CA VAL A 121 -5.69 -20.57 14.53
C VAL A 121 -4.24 -20.13 14.33
N THR A 122 -4.02 -18.92 13.81
CA THR A 122 -2.66 -18.41 13.54
C THR A 122 -1.93 -17.95 14.80
N PHE A 123 -2.56 -17.10 15.60
CA PHE A 123 -1.91 -16.45 16.74
C PHE A 123 -2.11 -17.22 18.05
N GLY A 124 -3.14 -18.05 18.14
CA GLY A 124 -3.58 -18.63 19.40
C GLY A 124 -4.39 -17.64 20.25
N PRO A 125 -5.10 -18.12 21.28
CA PRO A 125 -6.05 -17.31 22.06
C PRO A 125 -5.38 -16.17 22.86
N GLU A 126 -4.15 -16.36 23.32
CA GLU A 126 -3.44 -15.39 24.16
C GLU A 126 -2.91 -14.17 23.40
N LEU A 127 -2.48 -14.36 22.14
CA LEU A 127 -2.03 -13.29 21.26
C LEU A 127 -3.22 -12.66 20.51
N TRP A 128 -4.22 -13.47 20.15
CA TRP A 128 -5.40 -12.99 19.43
C TRP A 128 -6.12 -11.86 20.18
N ARG A 129 -6.23 -11.92 21.52
CA ARG A 129 -6.87 -10.86 22.32
C ARG A 129 -6.28 -9.47 22.11
N TRP A 130 -5.04 -9.37 21.64
CA TRP A 130 -4.32 -8.11 21.38
C TRP A 130 -4.38 -7.65 19.92
N VAL A 131 -4.72 -8.57 19.00
CA VAL A 131 -4.87 -8.32 17.57
C VAL A 131 -6.33 -8.05 17.19
N ASP A 132 -7.28 -8.72 17.87
CA ASP A 132 -8.71 -8.68 17.58
C ASP A 132 -9.25 -7.25 17.47
N PRO A 133 -9.84 -6.82 16.35
CA PRO A 133 -10.38 -5.47 16.21
C PRO A 133 -11.41 -5.09 17.28
N ASP A 134 -12.20 -6.07 17.74
CA ASP A 134 -13.31 -5.86 18.68
C ASP A 134 -12.89 -6.07 20.15
N GLY A 135 -11.64 -6.48 20.40
CA GLY A 135 -11.11 -6.74 21.75
C GLY A 135 -10.68 -5.49 22.54
N ALA A 136 -10.93 -4.29 22.01
CA ALA A 136 -10.57 -3.04 22.67
C ALA A 136 -11.47 -2.76 23.87
N SER A 137 -10.88 -2.55 25.04
CA SER A 137 -11.63 -2.27 26.28
C SER A 137 -11.50 -0.81 26.67
N HIS A 138 -12.63 -0.15 26.95
CA HIS A 138 -12.62 1.25 27.40
C HIS A 138 -12.42 1.39 28.91
N THR A 139 -12.73 0.34 29.69
CA THR A 139 -12.57 0.32 31.15
C THR A 139 -11.13 0.05 31.56
N ASP A 140 -10.40 -0.75 30.77
CA ASP A 140 -9.10 -1.29 31.17
C ASP A 140 -7.92 -0.49 30.60
N ARG A 141 -8.17 0.74 30.15
CA ARG A 141 -7.16 1.56 29.44
C ARG A 141 -5.92 1.85 30.28
N ALA A 142 -6.05 1.90 31.60
CA ALA A 142 -4.97 2.17 32.53
C ALA A 142 -4.13 0.93 32.87
N GLU A 143 -4.55 -0.26 32.43
CA GLU A 143 -3.76 -1.48 32.65
C GLU A 143 -2.43 -1.41 31.89
N PRO A 144 -1.40 -2.12 32.38
CA PRO A 144 -0.16 -2.28 31.66
C PRO A 144 -0.41 -2.83 30.25
N ALA A 145 0.29 -2.26 29.27
CA ALA A 145 0.31 -2.82 27.92
C ALA A 145 0.90 -4.25 27.93
N PRO A 146 0.58 -5.08 26.93
CA PRO A 146 1.16 -6.43 26.82
C PRO A 146 2.69 -6.44 26.66
N GLY A 147 3.29 -5.29 26.33
CA GLY A 147 4.73 -5.12 26.24
C GLY A 147 5.30 -5.49 24.87
N ARG A 148 6.58 -5.17 24.68
CA ARG A 148 7.30 -5.37 23.43
C ARG A 148 7.39 -6.84 23.01
N ALA A 149 7.58 -7.76 23.97
CA ALA A 149 7.72 -9.19 23.66
C ALA A 149 6.48 -9.74 22.94
N VAL A 150 5.28 -9.35 23.39
CA VAL A 150 4.02 -9.76 22.76
C VAL A 150 3.87 -9.16 21.37
N LEU A 151 4.22 -7.87 21.19
CA LEU A 151 4.24 -7.24 19.87
C LEU A 151 5.16 -7.99 18.91
N GLN A 152 6.37 -8.34 19.35
CA GLN A 152 7.34 -9.06 18.55
C GLN A 152 6.78 -10.43 18.11
N SER A 153 6.20 -11.21 19.04
CA SER A 153 5.60 -12.51 18.70
C SER A 153 4.43 -12.41 17.72
N ILE A 154 3.64 -11.33 17.79
CA ILE A 154 2.55 -11.07 16.82
C ILE A 154 3.15 -10.78 15.43
N LEU A 155 4.16 -9.91 15.36
CA LEU A 155 4.78 -9.53 14.10
C LEU A 155 5.52 -10.70 13.44
N GLU A 156 6.25 -11.51 14.21
CA GLU A 156 6.93 -12.71 13.72
C GLU A 156 5.94 -13.70 13.10
N ARG A 157 4.76 -13.87 13.70
CA ARG A 157 3.70 -14.73 13.14
C ARG A 157 3.06 -14.13 11.91
N LEU A 158 2.85 -12.82 11.88
CA LEU A 158 2.34 -12.12 10.69
C LEU A 158 3.29 -12.25 9.50
N GLU A 159 4.60 -12.21 9.73
CA GLU A 159 5.62 -12.38 8.68
C GLU A 159 5.67 -13.82 8.13
N GLN A 160 5.25 -14.81 8.93
CA GLN A 160 5.23 -16.22 8.54
C GLN A 160 3.97 -16.64 7.77
N MET A 161 2.99 -15.75 7.62
CA MET A 161 1.77 -15.98 6.83
C MET A 161 1.99 -15.66 5.35
#